data_AF-A0A0H3HV22-F1
#
_entry.id   AF-A0A0H3HV22-F1
#
_cell.length_a   1.000
_cell.length_b   1.000
_cell.length_c   1.000
_cell.angle_alpha   90.00
_cell.angle_beta   90.00
_cell.angle_gamma   90.00
#
_symmetry.space_group_name_H-M   'P 1'
#
loop_
_entity.id
_entity.type
_entity.pdbx_description
1 polymer ?
#
loop_
_entity_poly.entity_id
_entity_poly.type
_entity_poly.pdbx_seq_one_letter_code
_entity_poly.pdbx_strand_id
1 'polypeptide(L)'
;MNADDGAGIPDRVPQNRSKKGPNSERAAFNNKQVHQFALPDADDWPVPEGEVSVTDLSEYATWHVCVFIKGDNVQAELSLLGDFDGGYASECLEKIILVAPGEWSMPIRDQNSSDDDDDLDAFSIEVTRK
;
A
#
# COMPACT_ATOMS: atom_id res chain seq x y z
N MET A 1 5.51 1.85 -2.68
CA MET A 1 5.80 3.28 -2.87
C MET A 1 7.08 3.65 -2.13
N ASN A 2 8.06 4.26 -2.83
CA ASN A 2 9.22 4.86 -2.17
C ASN A 2 8.81 6.19 -1.52
N ALA A 3 8.91 6.26 -0.20
CA ALA A 3 8.40 7.34 0.63
C ALA A 3 9.54 8.16 1.28
N ASP A 4 9.17 9.29 1.88
CA ASP A 4 10.04 10.14 2.70
C ASP A 4 10.28 9.51 4.08
N ASP A 5 11.04 10.22 4.91
CA ASP A 5 11.37 9.78 6.28
C ASP A 5 10.18 9.84 7.25
N GLY A 6 8.98 10.17 6.75
CA GLY A 6 7.72 10.07 7.48
C GLY A 6 7.13 8.65 7.49
N ALA A 7 7.62 7.75 6.64
CA ALA A 7 7.18 6.35 6.65
C ALA A 7 7.58 5.67 7.97
N GLY A 8 6.66 4.90 8.54
CA GLY A 8 6.85 4.24 9.83
C GLY A 8 6.76 5.18 11.04
N ILE A 9 6.40 6.46 10.85
CA ILE A 9 6.16 7.41 11.94
C ILE A 9 4.64 7.53 12.16
N PRO A 10 4.13 7.25 13.40
CA PRO A 10 2.69 7.23 13.67
C PRO A 10 1.96 8.52 13.27
N ASP A 11 2.52 9.67 13.62
CA ASP A 11 1.85 10.97 13.48
C ASP A 11 2.14 11.71 12.16
N ARG A 12 2.74 11.04 11.16
CA ARG A 12 3.09 11.64 9.86
C ARG A 12 2.38 10.95 8.70
N VAL A 13 1.92 11.72 7.72
CA VAL A 13 1.50 11.17 6.42
C VAL A 13 2.76 10.88 5.59
N PRO A 14 2.99 9.64 5.11
CA PRO A 14 4.15 9.34 4.29
C PRO A 14 4.04 10.06 2.93
N GLN A 15 5.10 10.76 2.53
CA GLN A 15 5.15 11.45 1.24
C GLN A 15 5.90 10.60 0.22
N ASN A 16 5.37 10.44 -0.98
CA ASN A 16 6.16 9.86 -2.07
C ASN A 16 7.33 10.77 -2.47
N ARG A 17 8.53 10.20 -2.62
CA ARG A 17 9.70 10.97 -3.08
C ARG A 17 9.60 11.45 -4.53
N SER A 18 8.80 10.76 -5.34
CA SER A 18 8.57 11.09 -6.74
C SER A 18 7.08 11.19 -7.01
N LYS A 19 6.70 12.21 -7.80
CA LYS A 19 5.33 12.45 -8.24
C LYS A 19 4.69 11.15 -8.75
N LYS A 20 3.49 10.85 -8.26
CA LYS A 20 2.65 9.76 -8.75
C LYS A 20 1.76 10.24 -9.88
N GLY A 21 1.39 9.28 -10.73
CA GLY A 21 0.54 9.52 -11.87
C GLY A 21 -0.94 9.37 -11.52
N PRO A 22 -1.83 9.64 -12.50
CA PRO A 22 -3.28 9.65 -12.30
C PRO A 22 -3.86 8.35 -11.71
N ASN A 23 -3.21 7.20 -11.95
CA ASN A 23 -3.67 5.93 -11.38
C ASN A 23 -3.56 5.87 -9.86
N SER A 24 -2.51 6.43 -9.27
CA SER A 24 -2.36 6.49 -7.81
C SER A 24 -3.32 7.51 -7.19
N GLU A 25 -3.52 8.64 -7.88
CA GLU A 25 -4.51 9.65 -7.47
C GLU A 25 -5.92 9.04 -7.44
N ARG A 26 -6.29 8.30 -8.50
CA ARG A 26 -7.57 7.58 -8.56
C ARG A 26 -7.73 6.54 -7.46
N ALA A 27 -6.68 5.77 -7.16
CA ALA A 27 -6.73 4.78 -6.09
C ALA A 27 -6.97 5.43 -4.72
N ALA A 28 -6.30 6.54 -4.43
CA ALA A 28 -6.49 7.28 -3.19
C ALA A 28 -7.89 7.90 -3.09
N PHE A 29 -8.36 8.52 -4.18
CA PHE A 29 -9.71 9.05 -4.26
C PHE A 29 -10.78 7.99 -3.97
N ASN A 30 -10.63 6.78 -4.53
CA ASN A 30 -11.52 5.67 -4.24
C ASN A 30 -11.48 5.27 -2.76
N ASN A 31 -10.29 5.17 -2.16
CA ASN A 31 -10.16 4.88 -0.72
C ASN A 31 -10.91 5.92 0.12
N LYS A 32 -10.77 7.21 -0.21
CA LYS A 32 -11.45 8.31 0.47
C LYS A 32 -12.95 8.25 0.30
N GLN A 33 -13.45 7.96 -0.90
CA GLN A 33 -14.89 7.82 -1.12
C GLN A 33 -15.49 6.70 -0.26
N VAL A 34 -14.84 5.55 -0.20
CA VAL A 34 -15.27 4.40 0.61
C VAL A 34 -15.29 4.72 2.12
N HIS A 35 -14.30 5.48 2.60
CA HIS A 35 -14.21 5.84 4.02
C HIS A 35 -15.07 7.04 4.43
N GLN A 36 -15.38 7.94 3.51
CA GLN A 36 -16.16 9.16 3.79
C GLN A 36 -17.66 9.00 3.48
N PHE A 37 -18.03 8.06 2.61
CA PHE A 37 -19.41 7.80 2.24
C PHE A 37 -19.77 6.34 2.51
N ALA A 38 -20.57 6.10 3.54
CA ALA A 38 -21.66 5.14 3.34
C ALA A 38 -22.58 5.83 2.32
N LEU A 39 -22.37 5.57 1.02
CA LEU A 39 -23.03 6.29 -0.06
C LEU A 39 -24.56 6.21 0.12
N PRO A 40 -25.24 7.32 0.47
CA PRO A 40 -26.69 7.36 0.33
C PRO A 40 -26.97 7.33 -1.18
N ASP A 41 -27.93 6.51 -1.60
CA ASP A 41 -28.40 6.42 -2.99
C ASP A 41 -27.37 5.90 -4.02
N ALA A 42 -26.50 4.95 -3.61
CA ALA A 42 -25.61 4.24 -4.53
C ALA A 42 -26.32 3.53 -5.70
N ASP A 43 -27.63 3.27 -5.56
CA ASP A 43 -28.49 2.65 -6.56
C ASP A 43 -28.76 3.53 -7.80
N ASP A 44 -28.54 4.85 -7.72
CA ASP A 44 -28.87 5.80 -8.79
C ASP A 44 -27.67 6.15 -9.72
N TRP A 45 -26.49 5.56 -9.51
CA TRP A 45 -25.33 5.85 -10.35
C TRP A 45 -25.37 5.06 -11.66
N PRO A 46 -25.19 5.70 -12.84
CA PRO A 46 -25.19 4.99 -14.11
C PRO A 46 -23.98 4.05 -14.21
N VAL A 47 -24.24 2.75 -14.29
CA VAL A 47 -23.22 1.70 -14.51
C VAL A 47 -22.95 1.58 -16.01
N PRO A 48 -21.69 1.64 -16.47
CA PRO A 48 -21.34 1.37 -17.87
C PRO A 48 -21.74 -0.07 -18.26
N GLU A 49 -22.46 -0.24 -19.38
CA GLU A 49 -22.91 -1.56 -19.83
C GLU A 49 -21.72 -2.52 -20.03
N GLY A 50 -21.69 -3.60 -19.25
CA GLY A 50 -20.75 -4.71 -19.41
C GLY A 50 -19.66 -4.84 -18.34
N GLU A 51 -19.56 -3.91 -17.41
CA GLU A 51 -18.73 -4.10 -16.21
C GLU A 51 -19.58 -4.69 -15.08
N VAL A 52 -19.05 -5.71 -14.41
CA VAL A 52 -19.65 -6.28 -13.20
C VAL A 52 -19.93 -5.12 -12.28
N SER A 53 -21.20 -4.89 -11.95
CA SER A 53 -21.60 -3.89 -10.97
C SER A 53 -20.82 -4.18 -9.70
N VAL A 54 -19.78 -3.39 -9.45
CA VAL A 54 -19.14 -3.33 -8.14
C VAL A 54 -20.16 -2.60 -7.28
N THR A 55 -21.19 -3.33 -6.84
CA THR A 55 -22.29 -2.81 -6.02
C THR A 55 -21.81 -2.33 -4.67
N ASP A 56 -20.54 -2.57 -4.32
CA ASP A 56 -19.98 -2.07 -3.10
C ASP A 56 -18.49 -1.76 -3.27
N LEU A 57 -18.16 -0.50 -3.56
CA LEU A 57 -16.78 -0.04 -3.49
C LEU A 57 -16.20 -0.22 -2.08
N SER A 58 -17.04 -0.45 -1.06
CA SER A 58 -16.57 -0.77 0.29
C SER A 58 -15.87 -2.12 0.43
N GLU A 59 -15.97 -3.01 -0.57
CA GLU A 59 -15.37 -4.34 -0.50
C GLU A 59 -13.87 -4.36 -0.82
N TYR A 60 -13.29 -3.30 -1.41
CA TYR A 60 -11.86 -3.26 -1.67
C TYR A 60 -11.23 -1.89 -1.45
N ALA A 61 -10.13 -1.90 -0.68
CA ALA A 61 -9.30 -0.74 -0.42
C ALA A 61 -7.91 -0.96 -1.03
N THR A 62 -7.36 0.08 -1.66
CA THR A 62 -6.00 0.03 -2.21
C THR A 62 -5.00 0.50 -1.15
N TRP A 63 -4.32 -0.47 -0.54
CA TRP A 63 -3.24 -0.21 0.41
C TRP A 63 -1.93 0.09 -0.31
N HIS A 64 -1.19 1.08 0.20
CA HIS A 64 0.10 1.46 -0.31
C HIS A 64 1.18 0.98 0.65
N VAL A 65 2.04 0.07 0.21
CA VAL A 65 3.27 -0.24 0.95
C VAL A 65 4.20 0.97 0.83
N CYS A 66 4.42 1.72 1.89
CA CYS A 66 5.32 2.88 1.93
C CYS A 66 6.64 2.45 2.57
N VAL A 67 7.73 2.57 1.83
CA VAL A 67 9.07 2.17 2.29
C VAL A 67 10.02 3.34 2.22
N PHE A 68 10.74 3.56 3.31
CA PHE A 68 11.85 4.49 3.39
C PHE A 68 13.13 3.73 3.73
N ILE A 69 14.15 3.90 2.90
CA ILE A 69 15.49 3.35 3.12
C ILE A 69 16.49 4.50 3.06
N LYS A 70 17.35 4.60 4.09
CA LYS A 70 18.49 5.52 4.14
C LYS A 70 19.65 4.88 4.90
N GLY A 71 20.63 4.38 4.15
CA GLY A 71 21.70 3.57 4.72
C GLY A 71 21.11 2.33 5.39
N ASP A 72 21.46 2.12 6.66
CA ASP A 72 20.99 0.99 7.47
C ASP A 72 19.63 1.23 8.15
N ASN A 73 19.05 2.44 7.99
CA ASN A 73 17.72 2.73 8.51
C ASN A 73 16.66 2.32 7.49
N VAL A 74 15.80 1.37 7.87
CA VAL A 74 14.66 0.90 7.09
C VAL A 74 13.40 1.14 7.90
N GLN A 75 12.41 1.75 7.26
CA GLN A 75 11.07 1.95 7.80
C GLN A 75 10.06 1.49 6.76
N ALA A 76 9.02 0.80 7.20
CA ALA A 76 7.97 0.32 6.32
C ALA A 76 6.61 0.39 7.00
N GLU A 77 5.62 0.82 6.24
CA GLU A 77 4.22 0.81 6.66
C GLU A 77 3.30 0.43 5.49
N LEU A 78 2.15 -0.15 5.81
CA LEU A 78 1.00 -0.21 4.93
C LEU A 78 0.13 1.01 5.22
N SER A 79 -0.05 1.89 4.25
CA SER A 79 -0.84 3.11 4.39
C SER A 79 -2.05 3.06 3.46
N LEU A 80 -3.22 3.31 4.01
CA LEU A 80 -4.41 3.61 3.25
C LEU A 80 -4.44 5.12 2.97
N LEU A 81 -3.89 5.50 1.82
CA LEU A 81 -3.84 6.90 1.40
C LEU A 81 -5.20 7.34 0.86
N GLY A 82 -5.64 8.53 1.25
CA GLY A 82 -6.94 9.08 0.87
C GLY A 82 -6.88 10.14 -0.23
N ASP A 83 -5.76 10.85 -0.36
CA ASP A 83 -5.68 11.97 -1.30
C ASP A 83 -4.25 12.20 -1.79
N PHE A 84 -4.15 12.85 -2.96
CA PHE A 84 -2.89 13.27 -3.58
C PHE A 84 -3.03 14.70 -4.10
N ASP A 85 -2.16 15.60 -3.66
CA ASP A 85 -2.04 16.96 -4.20
C ASP A 85 -0.79 17.08 -5.09
N GLY A 86 -0.97 17.55 -6.33
CA GLY A 86 0.12 17.67 -7.30
C GLY A 86 0.84 16.35 -7.62
N GLY A 87 0.20 15.20 -7.35
CA GLY A 87 0.77 13.86 -7.42
C GLY A 87 1.63 13.46 -6.22
N TYR A 88 1.45 14.11 -5.07
CA TYR A 88 2.04 13.74 -3.78
C TYR A 88 0.96 13.41 -2.77
N ALA A 89 1.13 12.34 -2.00
CA ALA A 89 0.14 11.93 -1.00
C ALA A 89 -0.11 13.08 -0.01
N SER A 90 -1.35 13.43 0.27
CA SER A 90 -1.68 14.54 1.16
C SER A 90 -2.52 14.11 2.37
N GLU A 91 -3.09 12.92 2.33
CA GLU A 91 -3.96 12.39 3.37
C GLU A 91 -3.72 10.89 3.60
N CYS A 92 -3.74 10.47 4.88
CA CYS A 92 -3.65 9.08 5.31
C CYS A 92 -4.88 8.77 6.17
N LEU A 93 -5.69 7.81 5.75
CA LEU A 93 -6.91 7.41 6.45
C LEU A 93 -6.62 6.38 7.53
N GLU A 94 -5.73 5.43 7.21
CA GLU A 94 -5.29 4.37 8.10
C GLU A 94 -3.83 4.03 7.81
N LYS A 95 -3.08 3.59 8.81
CA LYS A 95 -1.74 3.03 8.61
C LYS A 95 -1.40 1.94 9.60
N ILE A 96 -0.66 0.95 9.13
CA ILE A 96 -0.11 -0.16 9.90
C ILE A 96 1.40 -0.11 9.75
N ILE A 97 2.11 0.13 10.85
CA ILE A 97 3.58 0.14 10.85
C ILE A 97 4.07 -1.31 10.83
N LEU A 98 4.82 -1.67 9.79
CA LEU A 98 5.41 -3.01 9.63
C LEU A 98 6.81 -3.08 10.23
N VAL A 99 7.57 -2.01 10.08
CA VAL A 99 8.92 -1.86 10.62
C VAL A 99 9.07 -0.45 11.14
N ALA A 100 9.14 -0.30 12.45
CA ALA A 100 9.40 0.96 13.12
C ALA A 100 10.90 1.32 13.05
N PRO A 101 11.25 2.60 13.25
CA PRO A 101 12.65 3.02 13.24
C PRO A 101 13.51 2.21 14.21
N GLY A 102 14.58 1.59 13.70
CA GLY A 102 15.50 0.77 14.50
C GLY A 102 15.12 -0.70 14.67
N GLU A 103 13.86 -1.11 14.43
CA GLU A 103 13.44 -2.52 14.53
C GLU A 103 14.17 -3.43 13.54
N TRP A 104 14.50 -2.89 12.36
CA TRP A 104 15.26 -3.61 11.33
C TRP A 104 16.63 -4.13 11.81
N SER A 105 17.19 -3.54 12.86
CA SER A 105 18.48 -3.97 13.43
C SER A 105 18.40 -5.31 14.17
N MET A 106 17.20 -5.81 14.44
CA MET A 106 16.94 -7.14 14.98
C MET A 106 16.30 -8.01 13.89
N PRO A 107 17.04 -8.41 12.83
CA PRO A 107 16.50 -9.36 11.89
C PRO A 107 16.08 -10.60 12.69
N ILE A 108 14.81 -10.99 12.55
CA ILE A 108 14.37 -12.34 12.91
C ILE A 108 15.10 -13.25 11.91
N ARG A 109 16.36 -13.58 12.22
CA ARG A 109 16.89 -14.85 11.78
C ARG A 109 16.01 -15.86 12.49
N ASP A 110 15.25 -16.66 11.75
CA ASP A 110 14.73 -17.90 12.30
C ASP A 110 15.92 -18.65 12.89
N GLN A 111 16.13 -18.52 14.19
CA GLN A 111 17.14 -19.29 14.93
C GLN A 111 16.70 -20.75 15.08
N ASN A 112 15.57 -21.13 14.45
CA ASN A 112 15.05 -22.48 14.35
C ASN A 112 15.11 -23.07 12.93
N SER A 113 15.82 -22.46 11.96
CA SER A 113 16.22 -23.21 10.75
C SER A 113 17.43 -24.09 11.06
N SER A 114 17.30 -24.94 12.07
CA SER A 114 18.01 -26.22 12.12
C SER A 114 17.01 -27.25 11.63
N ASP A 115 16.99 -27.45 10.32
CA ASP A 115 17.01 -28.78 9.71
C ASP A 115 17.12 -28.58 8.20
N ASP A 116 18.27 -29.01 7.66
CA ASP A 116 18.36 -29.49 6.30
C ASP A 116 17.24 -30.53 6.11
N ASP A 117 16.29 -30.27 5.21
CA ASP A 117 15.69 -31.33 4.41
C ASP A 117 15.06 -30.73 3.14
N ASP A 118 15.29 -31.47 2.07
CA ASP A 118 15.00 -31.18 0.67
C ASP A 118 13.50 -30.98 0.38
N ASP A 119 13.19 -30.39 -0.79
CA ASP A 119 11.85 -30.27 -1.42
C ASP A 119 11.01 -29.01 -1.16
N LEU A 120 11.56 -27.81 -1.39
CA LEU A 120 10.73 -26.70 -1.87
C LEU A 120 10.73 -26.68 -3.39
N ASP A 121 9.67 -27.22 -3.98
CA ASP A 121 9.38 -27.20 -5.41
C ASP A 121 9.70 -25.83 -6.02
N ALA A 122 10.83 -25.77 -6.72
CA ALA A 122 11.22 -24.61 -7.51
C ALA A 122 10.26 -24.50 -8.70
N PHE A 123 9.12 -23.81 -8.52
CA PHE A 123 8.27 -23.48 -9.65
C PHE A 123 9.04 -22.53 -10.58
N SER A 124 9.13 -22.90 -11.85
CA SER A 124 9.90 -22.16 -12.85
C SER A 124 9.18 -20.86 -13.19
N ILE A 125 9.79 -19.72 -12.85
CA ILE A 125 9.33 -18.40 -13.29
C ILE A 125 9.84 -18.18 -14.71
N GLU A 126 8.96 -18.23 -15.71
CA GLU A 126 9.31 -17.83 -17.07
C GLU A 126 9.52 -16.31 -17.14
N VAL A 127 10.79 -15.90 -17.22
CA VAL A 127 11.15 -14.50 -17.47
C VAL A 127 11.15 -14.27 -18.98
N THR A 128 10.06 -13.72 -19.52
CA THR A 128 10.05 -13.21 -20.88
C THR A 128 10.75 -11.84 -20.92
N ARG A 129 11.92 -11.77 -21.56
CA ARG A 129 12.53 -10.48 -21.92
C ARG A 129 11.83 -9.95 -23.17
N LYS A 130 11.45 -8.67 -23.14
CA LYS A 130 10.99 -7.93 -24.33
C LYS A 130 12.12 -7.77 -25.35
#